data_AF-A0A7Y3UAS8-F1
#
_entry.id   AF-A0A7Y3UAS8-F1
#
_cell.length_a   1.000
_cell.length_b   1.000
_cell.length_c   1.000
_cell.angle_alpha   90.00
_cell.angle_beta   90.00
_cell.angle_gamma   90.00
#
_symmetry.space_group_name_H-M   'P 1'
#
loop_
_entity.id
_entity.type
_entity.pdbx_description
1 polymer ?
#
loop_
_entity_poly.entity_id
_entity_poly.type
_entity_poly.pdbx_seq_one_letter_code
_entity_poly.pdbx_strand_id
1 'polypeptide(L)'
;MASPDKPKLTALATTTLFGRRMVILPIQSVVYFVITLAMVAAVFFFAKDRIIPAVAADTPHVNRTAQQEQAVIDANTAGKDTQWQQAVTDLAIPGAALSISDWTPYHLQLQHSSPGTFEFDYPELDDSYMLVKPIGRPYVMLCLENPTRLRSVVLEGEGLNQSRLYVSYLNPETGVDDGSLIEIGTVQAGRKLTWDLEELGVTHAINTIRLTAQLVGTDRHVAITLIPAGDNN
;
A
#
# COMPACT_ATOMS: atom_id res chain seq x y z
N MET A 1 -15.52 11.53 -44.74
CA MET A 1 -15.33 10.71 -43.53
C MET A 1 -16.38 9.61 -43.53
N ALA A 2 -15.97 8.36 -43.79
CA ALA A 2 -16.87 7.22 -43.77
C ALA A 2 -17.01 6.71 -42.32
N SER A 3 -18.25 6.57 -41.85
CA SER A 3 -18.56 6.01 -40.53
C SER A 3 -18.19 4.52 -40.53
N PRO A 4 -17.39 4.01 -39.57
CA PRO A 4 -17.08 2.60 -39.50
C PRO A 4 -18.37 1.81 -39.23
N ASP A 5 -18.68 0.90 -40.13
CA ASP A 5 -19.84 0.02 -40.07
C ASP A 5 -19.72 -0.88 -38.84
N LYS A 6 -20.63 -0.74 -37.88
CA LYS A 6 -20.66 -1.59 -36.68
C LYS A 6 -21.04 -3.01 -37.09
N PRO A 7 -20.34 -4.05 -36.61
CA PRO A 7 -20.68 -5.43 -36.92
C PRO A 7 -22.10 -5.73 -36.42
N LYS A 8 -23.02 -6.00 -37.36
CA LYS A 8 -24.39 -6.40 -37.06
C LYS A 8 -24.38 -7.85 -36.56
N LEU A 9 -24.43 -8.03 -35.24
CA LEU A 9 -24.71 -9.32 -34.62
C LEU A 9 -26.07 -9.82 -35.14
N THR A 10 -26.04 -10.89 -35.93
CA THR A 10 -27.24 -11.50 -36.50
C THR A 10 -27.98 -12.25 -35.40
N ALA A 11 -29.02 -11.62 -34.83
CA ALA A 11 -29.91 -12.27 -33.88
C ALA A 11 -30.71 -13.37 -34.59
N LEU A 12 -30.80 -14.55 -33.98
CA LEU A 12 -31.46 -15.71 -34.59
C LEU A 12 -32.99 -15.60 -34.49
N ALA A 13 -33.47 -15.05 -33.37
CA ALA A 13 -34.85 -14.65 -33.19
C ALA A 13 -34.93 -13.58 -32.09
N THR A 14 -35.95 -12.73 -32.17
CA THR A 14 -36.30 -11.83 -31.08
C THR A 14 -37.68 -12.22 -30.59
N THR A 15 -37.82 -12.50 -29.30
CA THR A 15 -39.12 -12.82 -28.69
C THR A 15 -39.41 -11.85 -27.56
N THR A 16 -40.69 -11.61 -27.27
CA THR A 16 -41.10 -10.72 -26.18
C THR A 16 -41.68 -11.56 -25.07
N LEU A 17 -41.02 -11.60 -23.91
CA LEU A 17 -41.49 -12.30 -22.73
C LEU A 17 -41.69 -11.28 -21.61
N PHE A 18 -42.89 -11.23 -21.01
CA PHE A 18 -43.23 -10.27 -19.94
C PHE A 18 -42.95 -8.80 -20.27
N GLY A 19 -43.23 -8.37 -21.51
CA GLY A 19 -42.98 -6.99 -21.95
C GLY A 19 -41.51 -6.63 -22.16
N ARG A 20 -40.58 -7.57 -21.97
CA ARG A 20 -39.15 -7.39 -22.26
C ARG A 20 -38.77 -8.10 -23.55
N ARG A 21 -38.06 -7.39 -24.43
CA ARG A 21 -37.45 -7.97 -25.64
C ARG A 21 -36.28 -8.85 -25.22
N MET A 22 -36.36 -10.14 -25.52
CA MET A 22 -35.27 -11.09 -25.36
C MET A 22 -34.70 -11.44 -26.73
N VAL A 23 -33.37 -11.37 -26.84
CA VAL A 23 -32.62 -11.72 -28.05
C VAL A 23 -32.11 -13.13 -27.88
N ILE A 24 -32.53 -14.04 -28.77
CA ILE A 24 -32.03 -15.41 -28.79
C ILE A 24 -30.74 -15.42 -29.60
N LEU A 25 -29.63 -15.60 -28.91
CA LEU A 25 -28.30 -15.69 -29.53
C LEU A 25 -28.09 -17.10 -30.11
N PRO A 26 -27.33 -17.24 -31.21
CA PRO A 26 -26.94 -18.53 -31.74
C PRO A 26 -26.26 -19.39 -30.66
N ILE A 27 -26.55 -20.69 -30.67
CA ILE A 27 -25.97 -21.69 -29.75
C ILE A 27 -24.43 -21.62 -29.75
N GLN A 28 -23.82 -21.27 -30.89
CA GLN A 28 -22.38 -21.05 -31.01
C GLN A 28 -21.86 -19.99 -30.03
N SER A 29 -22.60 -18.89 -29.80
CA SER A 29 -22.21 -17.83 -28.85
C SER A 29 -22.24 -18.30 -27.39
N VAL A 30 -23.13 -19.24 -27.05
CA VAL A 30 -23.20 -19.81 -25.69
C VAL A 30 -22.01 -20.74 -25.44
N VAL A 31 -21.64 -21.56 -26.43
CA VAL A 31 -20.47 -22.45 -26.32
C VAL A 31 -19.18 -21.65 -26.11
N TYR A 32 -18.97 -20.57 -26.87
CA TYR A 32 -17.80 -19.70 -26.68
C TYR A 32 -17.78 -19.03 -25.31
N PHE A 33 -18.94 -18.62 -24.79
CA PHE A 33 -19.04 -18.03 -23.46
C PHE A 33 -18.62 -19.02 -22.37
N VAL A 34 -19.10 -20.27 -22.43
CA VAL A 34 -18.75 -21.32 -21.46
C VAL A 34 -17.26 -21.67 -21.52
N ILE A 35 -16.68 -21.80 -22.71
CA ILE A 35 -15.23 -22.07 -22.89
C ILE A 35 -14.40 -20.92 -22.30
N THR A 36 -14.80 -19.67 -22.55
CA THR A 36 -14.09 -18.49 -22.04
C THR A 36 -14.12 -18.45 -20.51
N LEU A 37 -15.27 -18.73 -19.90
CA LEU A 37 -15.41 -18.79 -18.45
C LEU A 37 -14.53 -19.89 -17.83
N ALA A 38 -14.48 -21.08 -18.44
CA ALA A 38 -13.66 -22.19 -17.99
C ALA A 38 -12.15 -21.88 -18.05
N MET A 39 -11.68 -21.20 -19.11
CA MET A 39 -10.28 -20.79 -19.21
C MET A 39 -9.89 -19.77 -18.14
N VAL A 40 -10.75 -18.78 -17.85
CA VAL A 40 -10.49 -17.81 -16.78
C VAL A 40 -10.37 -18.51 -15.42
N ALA A 41 -11.27 -19.44 -15.11
CA ALA A 41 -11.23 -20.20 -13.86
C ALA A 41 -9.95 -21.05 -13.73
N ALA A 42 -9.51 -21.69 -14.82
CA ALA A 42 -8.27 -22.47 -14.82
C ALA A 42 -7.03 -21.61 -14.53
N VAL A 43 -6.93 -20.42 -15.11
CA VAL A 43 -5.82 -19.49 -14.86
C VAL A 43 -5.76 -19.08 -13.38
N PHE A 44 -6.91 -18.78 -12.77
CA PHE A 44 -6.97 -18.45 -11.34
C PHE A 44 -6.53 -19.63 -10.45
N PHE A 45 -6.87 -20.86 -10.83
CA PHE A 45 -6.47 -22.05 -10.07
C PHE A 45 -4.95 -22.29 -10.16
N PHE A 46 -4.36 -22.18 -11.36
CA PHE A 46 -2.92 -22.34 -11.56
C PHE A 46 -2.07 -21.21 -10.96
N ALA A 47 -2.61 -19.99 -10.85
CA ALA A 47 -1.92 -18.88 -10.20
C ALA A 47 -1.86 -19.05 -8.67
N LYS A 48 -2.85 -19.71 -8.07
CA LYS A 48 -2.91 -19.93 -6.62
C LYS A 48 -1.89 -20.95 -6.13
N ASP A 49 -1.56 -21.96 -6.93
CA ASP A 49 -0.66 -23.06 -6.52
C ASP A 49 0.84 -22.78 -6.77
N ARG A 50 1.21 -21.63 -7.37
CA ARG A 50 2.61 -21.33 -7.75
C ARG A 50 3.35 -20.34 -6.84
N ILE A 51 2.77 -19.92 -5.72
CA ILE A 51 3.42 -18.94 -4.82
C ILE A 51 3.79 -19.60 -3.48
N ILE A 52 4.77 -20.51 -3.49
CA ILE A 52 5.68 -20.71 -2.34
C ILE A 52 7.06 -21.09 -2.91
N PRO A 53 8.03 -20.16 -2.99
CA PRO A 53 9.42 -20.56 -3.06
C PRO A 53 9.90 -20.95 -1.66
N ALA A 54 10.30 -22.21 -1.51
CA ALA A 54 11.15 -22.65 -0.41
C ALA A 54 12.53 -22.01 -0.58
N VAL A 55 12.92 -21.15 0.37
CA VAL A 55 14.28 -20.61 0.43
C VAL A 55 15.00 -21.28 1.59
N ALA A 56 16.00 -22.07 1.22
CA ALA A 56 16.94 -22.74 2.10
C ALA A 56 17.91 -21.73 2.72
N ALA A 57 18.26 -22.01 3.97
CA ALA A 57 19.14 -21.27 4.83
C ALA A 57 20.60 -21.26 4.33
N ASP A 58 21.27 -20.11 4.50
CA ASP A 58 22.60 -20.09 5.12
C ASP A 58 22.95 -18.69 5.66
N THR A 59 23.81 -18.64 6.69
CA THR A 59 24.49 -17.48 7.33
C THR A 59 23.80 -16.64 8.45
N PRO A 60 24.58 -16.05 9.39
CA PRO A 60 24.31 -16.06 10.83
C PRO A 60 23.67 -14.77 11.35
N HIS A 61 22.34 -14.67 11.29
CA HIS A 61 21.55 -13.65 12.03
C HIS A 61 20.56 -14.27 13.04
N VAL A 62 20.69 -15.58 13.29
CA VAL A 62 19.71 -16.48 13.92
C VAL A 62 19.26 -16.08 15.35
N ASN A 63 19.95 -15.18 16.05
CA ASN A 63 19.57 -14.85 17.42
C ASN A 63 18.51 -13.73 17.58
N ARG A 64 18.21 -12.92 16.56
CA ARG A 64 17.18 -11.85 16.68
C ARG A 64 15.81 -12.27 16.18
N THR A 65 15.76 -12.96 15.04
CA THR A 65 14.51 -13.51 14.49
C THR A 65 13.88 -14.51 15.45
N ALA A 66 14.69 -15.36 16.09
CA ALA A 66 14.21 -16.33 17.07
C ALA A 66 13.62 -15.68 18.34
N GLN A 67 14.11 -14.49 18.75
CA GLN A 67 13.56 -13.77 19.90
C GLN A 67 12.22 -13.09 19.57
N GLN A 68 12.07 -12.53 18.36
CA GLN A 68 10.79 -12.02 17.89
C GLN A 68 9.77 -13.14 17.66
N GLU A 69 10.19 -14.25 17.05
CA GLU A 69 9.32 -15.42 16.86
C GLU A 69 8.87 -16.01 18.20
N GLN A 70 9.76 -16.13 19.19
CA GLN A 70 9.39 -16.64 20.51
C GLN A 70 8.42 -15.71 21.26
N ALA A 71 8.61 -14.39 21.17
CA ALA A 71 7.67 -13.43 21.76
C ALA A 71 6.26 -13.52 21.13
N VAL A 72 6.17 -13.77 19.82
CA VAL A 72 4.90 -13.99 19.11
C VAL A 72 4.26 -15.33 19.50
N ILE A 73 5.06 -16.38 19.71
CA ILE A 73 4.56 -17.70 20.16
C ILE A 73 4.04 -17.65 21.60
N ASP A 74 4.75 -16.96 22.49
CA ASP A 74 4.37 -16.83 23.90
C ASP A 74 3.08 -15.99 24.05
N ALA A 75 2.92 -14.93 23.25
CA ALA A 75 1.68 -14.18 23.15
C ALA A 75 0.51 -15.04 22.60
N ASN A 76 0.80 -15.96 21.65
CA ASN A 76 -0.21 -16.85 21.04
C ASN A 76 -0.79 -17.88 22.00
N THR A 77 -0.05 -18.20 23.06
CA THR A 77 -0.42 -19.23 24.02
C THR A 77 -1.23 -18.67 25.19
N ALA A 78 -1.24 -17.34 25.40
CA ALA A 78 -1.93 -16.66 26.49
C ALA A 78 -3.17 -15.89 25.99
N GLY A 79 -4.36 -16.47 26.15
CA GLY A 79 -5.63 -15.75 26.29
C GLY A 79 -5.98 -14.67 25.24
N LYS A 80 -6.72 -15.09 24.20
CA LYS A 80 -7.26 -14.26 23.11
C LYS A 80 -8.18 -13.14 23.58
N ASP A 81 -7.69 -11.90 23.50
CA ASP A 81 -8.28 -10.77 22.75
C ASP A 81 -7.75 -9.42 23.27
N THR A 82 -7.33 -9.35 24.54
CA THR A 82 -6.84 -8.10 25.17
C THR A 82 -5.32 -7.95 25.18
N GLN A 83 -4.56 -9.06 25.25
CA GLN A 83 -3.08 -9.03 25.22
C GLN A 83 -2.49 -8.73 23.83
N TRP A 84 -3.29 -8.92 22.77
CA TRP A 84 -2.84 -8.76 21.39
C TRP A 84 -2.60 -7.32 20.98
N GLN A 85 -3.44 -6.40 21.46
CA GLN A 85 -3.26 -4.97 21.23
C GLN A 85 -2.00 -4.47 21.94
N GLN A 86 -1.63 -5.06 23.08
CA GLN A 86 -0.39 -4.76 23.80
C GLN A 86 0.84 -5.27 23.04
N ALA A 87 0.86 -6.51 22.55
CA ALA A 87 2.01 -7.05 21.81
C ALA A 87 2.38 -6.24 20.55
N VAL A 88 1.39 -5.72 19.82
CA VAL A 88 1.63 -4.83 18.65
C VAL A 88 2.13 -3.45 19.07
N THR A 89 1.65 -2.97 20.22
CA THR A 89 2.15 -1.73 20.84
C THR A 89 3.59 -1.91 21.30
N ASP A 90 3.95 -3.11 21.78
CA ASP A 90 5.29 -3.46 22.28
C ASP A 90 6.32 -3.71 21.15
N LEU A 91 5.88 -3.93 19.91
CA LEU A 91 6.77 -3.99 18.74
C LEU A 91 7.36 -2.62 18.37
N ALA A 92 6.68 -1.52 18.75
CA ALA A 92 7.27 -0.20 18.66
C ALA A 92 8.29 -0.05 19.78
N ILE A 93 9.58 0.02 19.42
CA ILE A 93 10.66 0.19 20.40
C ILE A 93 10.55 1.60 20.98
N PRO A 94 10.17 1.78 22.27
CA PRO A 94 10.01 3.10 22.85
C PRO A 94 11.36 3.82 22.87
N GLY A 95 11.42 5.01 22.27
CA GLY A 95 12.64 5.81 22.20
C GLY A 95 13.66 5.35 21.14
N ALA A 96 13.31 4.42 20.26
CA ALA A 96 14.12 4.21 19.05
C ALA A 96 14.10 5.47 18.20
N ALA A 97 15.28 5.90 17.77
CA ALA A 97 15.38 7.04 16.86
C ALA A 97 14.66 6.70 15.55
N LEU A 98 13.77 7.59 15.12
CA LEU A 98 13.01 7.40 13.90
C LEU A 98 13.98 7.46 12.71
N SER A 99 14.01 6.36 11.94
CA SER A 99 14.95 6.14 10.85
C SER A 99 14.23 5.48 9.68
N ILE A 100 14.66 5.81 8.46
CA ILE A 100 14.15 5.23 7.22
C ILE A 100 15.19 4.24 6.70
N SER A 101 14.74 3.02 6.36
CA SER A 101 15.57 1.97 5.79
C SER A 101 16.16 2.37 4.43
N ASP A 102 17.30 1.75 4.13
CA ASP A 102 18.00 1.80 2.84
C ASP A 102 17.21 1.23 1.65
N TRP A 103 16.03 0.66 1.88
CA TRP A 103 15.14 0.16 0.81
C TRP A 103 14.37 1.27 0.08
N THR A 104 14.72 2.53 0.34
CA THR A 104 14.23 3.66 -0.44
C THR A 104 14.86 3.66 -1.84
N PRO A 105 14.12 4.04 -2.89
CA PRO A 105 14.67 4.11 -4.23
C PRO A 105 15.89 5.05 -4.28
N TYR A 106 16.99 4.60 -4.87
CA TYR A 106 18.27 5.34 -4.91
C TYR A 106 18.15 6.76 -5.49
N HIS A 107 17.19 6.98 -6.39
CA HIS A 107 16.99 8.27 -7.06
C HIS A 107 16.36 9.32 -6.14
N LEU A 108 15.74 8.91 -5.02
CA LEU A 108 15.10 9.82 -4.09
C LEU A 108 16.12 10.70 -3.34
N GLN A 109 17.37 10.24 -3.20
CA GLN A 109 18.45 10.95 -2.51
C GLN A 109 18.01 11.50 -1.14
N LEU A 110 17.33 10.66 -0.35
CA LEU A 110 16.76 11.04 0.94
C LEU A 110 17.85 11.54 1.90
N GLN A 111 17.67 12.75 2.43
CA GLN A 111 18.56 13.39 3.40
C GLN A 111 17.85 13.51 4.74
N HIS A 112 18.59 13.36 5.84
CA HIS A 112 18.06 13.56 7.18
C HIS A 112 18.49 14.95 7.67
N SER A 113 17.54 15.86 7.86
CA SER A 113 17.84 17.25 8.25
C SER A 113 17.72 17.48 9.77
N SER A 114 16.79 16.79 10.42
CA SER A 114 16.60 16.80 11.86
C SER A 114 15.87 15.52 12.31
N PRO A 115 15.86 15.15 13.61
CA PRO A 115 15.20 13.94 14.08
C PRO A 115 13.77 13.81 13.57
N GLY A 116 13.50 12.72 12.84
CA GLY A 116 12.18 12.44 12.26
C GLY A 116 11.80 13.28 11.03
N THR A 117 12.69 14.16 10.56
CA THR A 117 12.49 14.96 9.34
C THR A 117 13.44 14.52 8.24
N PHE A 118 12.87 14.23 7.08
CA PHE A 118 13.58 13.76 5.91
C PHE A 118 13.26 14.63 4.71
N GLU A 119 14.28 14.96 3.94
CA GLU A 119 14.19 15.86 2.80
C GLU A 119 14.60 15.14 1.52
N PHE A 120 13.89 15.40 0.43
CA PHE A 120 14.15 14.80 -0.87
C PHE A 120 13.50 15.57 -2.01
N ASP A 121 13.99 15.35 -3.23
CA ASP A 121 13.34 15.85 -4.43
C ASP A 121 12.24 14.88 -4.88
N TYR A 122 11.00 15.36 -4.94
CA TYR A 122 9.87 14.55 -5.37
C TYR A 122 9.92 14.35 -6.91
N PRO A 123 10.01 13.10 -7.41
CA PRO A 123 10.21 12.85 -8.85
C PRO A 123 9.08 13.41 -9.72
N GLU A 124 9.36 13.66 -11.00
CA GLU A 124 8.34 14.05 -11.98
C GLU A 124 7.33 12.91 -12.21
N LEU A 125 6.07 13.25 -12.52
CA LEU A 125 4.99 12.26 -12.61
C LEU A 125 5.15 11.28 -13.77
N ASP A 126 5.90 11.67 -14.80
CA ASP A 126 6.25 10.90 -15.99
C ASP A 126 7.61 10.20 -15.86
N ASP A 127 8.28 10.30 -14.72
CA ASP A 127 9.52 9.60 -14.49
C ASP A 127 9.27 8.08 -14.42
N SER A 128 9.95 7.35 -15.31
CA SER A 128 9.86 5.89 -15.47
C SER A 128 10.25 5.10 -14.21
N TYR A 129 10.96 5.73 -13.27
CA TYR A 129 11.41 5.08 -12.04
C TYR A 129 10.40 5.16 -10.88
N MET A 130 9.31 5.90 -11.03
CA MET A 130 8.28 5.99 -9.99
C MET A 130 7.53 4.66 -9.81
N LEU A 131 7.34 4.27 -8.55
CA LEU A 131 6.50 3.13 -8.22
C LEU A 131 5.04 3.48 -8.48
N VAL A 132 4.33 2.63 -9.22
CA VAL A 132 2.91 2.82 -9.54
C VAL A 132 2.03 1.76 -8.88
N LYS A 133 2.48 0.51 -8.83
CA LYS A 133 1.73 -0.59 -8.20
C LYS A 133 2.11 -0.71 -6.72
N PRO A 134 1.16 -0.99 -5.82
CA PRO A 134 -0.22 -1.39 -6.07
C PRO A 134 -1.23 -0.24 -6.19
N ILE A 135 -0.86 1.00 -5.87
CA ILE A 135 -1.79 2.15 -5.74
C ILE A 135 -2.43 2.57 -7.07
N GLY A 136 -1.79 2.24 -8.21
CA GLY A 136 -2.22 2.62 -9.55
C GLY A 136 -1.90 4.08 -9.92
N ARG A 137 -1.06 4.75 -9.12
CA ARG A 137 -0.57 6.12 -9.38
C ARG A 137 0.87 6.25 -8.86
N PRO A 138 1.69 7.17 -9.41
CA PRO A 138 3.07 7.36 -8.96
C PRO A 138 3.15 7.73 -7.48
N TYR A 139 3.97 7.02 -6.70
CA TYR A 139 4.21 7.28 -5.28
C TYR A 139 5.68 7.08 -4.88
N VAL A 140 6.07 7.76 -3.81
CA VAL A 140 7.32 7.52 -3.09
C VAL A 140 7.06 6.58 -1.92
N MET A 141 7.95 5.62 -1.69
CA MET A 141 7.87 4.66 -0.60
C MET A 141 8.97 4.91 0.41
N LEU A 142 8.60 5.06 1.68
CA LEU A 142 9.50 5.21 2.81
C LEU A 142 9.24 4.06 3.77
N CYS A 143 10.23 3.17 3.94
CA CYS A 143 10.15 2.06 4.89
C CYS A 143 10.81 2.48 6.20
N LEU A 144 10.11 2.38 7.32
CA LEU A 144 10.72 2.65 8.62
C LEU A 144 11.64 1.49 8.99
N GLU A 145 12.82 1.81 9.53
CA GLU A 145 13.76 0.79 10.02
C GLU A 145 13.15 0.00 11.19
N ASN A 146 12.41 0.71 12.04
CA ASN A 146 11.63 0.13 13.12
C ASN A 146 10.17 0.57 12.99
N PRO A 147 9.20 -0.36 12.97
CA PRO A 147 7.78 -0.01 13.00
C PRO A 147 7.49 0.91 14.18
N THR A 148 6.86 2.04 13.91
CA THR A 148 6.69 3.10 14.90
C THR A 148 5.25 3.61 14.89
N ARG A 149 4.66 3.78 16.08
CA ARG A 149 3.38 4.45 16.20
C ARG A 149 3.60 5.96 16.01
N LEU A 150 2.90 6.55 15.05
CA LEU A 150 3.00 7.97 14.74
C LEU A 150 1.75 8.70 15.23
N ARG A 151 1.93 9.89 15.81
CA ARG A 151 0.86 10.84 16.09
C ARG A 151 0.46 11.57 14.81
N SER A 152 1.45 12.03 14.05
CA SER A 152 1.18 12.76 12.81
C SER A 152 2.28 12.62 11.78
N VAL A 153 1.88 12.84 10.53
CA VAL A 153 2.78 12.97 9.38
C VAL A 153 2.57 14.36 8.80
N VAL A 154 3.65 15.09 8.61
CA VAL A 154 3.65 16.43 8.03
C VAL A 154 4.45 16.38 6.75
N LEU A 155 3.89 16.90 5.66
CA LEU A 155 4.57 17.08 4.39
C LEU A 155 4.63 18.56 4.04
N GLU A 156 5.83 19.08 3.81
CA GLU A 156 6.09 20.45 3.43
C GLU A 156 6.80 20.50 2.08
N GLY A 157 6.52 21.54 1.29
CA GLY A 157 7.16 21.73 -0.01
C GLY A 157 6.63 22.96 -0.72
N GLU A 158 7.49 23.62 -1.50
CA GLU A 158 7.05 24.72 -2.35
C GLU A 158 6.14 24.18 -3.47
N GLY A 159 5.03 24.86 -3.73
CA GLY A 159 4.11 24.44 -4.78
C GLY A 159 3.29 23.18 -4.46
N LEU A 160 3.39 22.62 -3.25
CA LEU A 160 2.61 21.47 -2.83
C LEU A 160 1.10 21.79 -2.91
N ASN A 161 0.40 21.14 -3.83
CA ASN A 161 -1.00 21.40 -4.14
C ASN A 161 -1.91 20.30 -3.62
N GLN A 162 -1.49 19.04 -3.69
CA GLN A 162 -2.28 17.93 -3.22
C GLN A 162 -1.36 16.81 -2.79
N SER A 163 -1.74 16.08 -1.74
CA SER A 163 -1.06 14.84 -1.40
C SER A 163 -2.02 13.79 -0.85
N ARG A 164 -1.62 12.52 -0.96
CA ARG A 164 -2.30 11.38 -0.36
C ARG A 164 -1.30 10.53 0.39
N LEU A 165 -1.73 10.08 1.57
CA LEU A 165 -0.94 9.23 2.45
C LEU A 165 -1.57 7.85 2.51
N TYR A 166 -0.73 6.85 2.27
CA TYR A 166 -1.04 5.44 2.46
C TYR A 166 -0.04 4.87 3.45
N VAL A 167 -0.48 3.96 4.31
CA VAL A 167 0.40 3.28 5.25
C VAL A 167 0.14 1.77 5.23
N SER A 168 1.14 1.00 5.64
CA SER A 168 0.99 -0.40 6.01
C SER A 168 1.53 -0.62 7.42
N TYR A 169 1.13 -1.73 8.01
CA TYR A 169 1.44 -2.10 9.40
C TYR A 169 2.08 -3.48 9.41
N LEU A 170 2.78 -3.82 10.50
CA LEU A 170 3.08 -5.21 10.77
C LEU A 170 1.80 -5.96 11.12
N ASN A 171 1.61 -7.13 10.52
CA ASN A 171 0.57 -8.05 10.96
C ASN A 171 0.95 -8.58 12.36
N PRO A 172 0.07 -8.43 13.37
CA PRO A 172 0.35 -8.86 14.74
C PRO A 172 0.67 -10.34 14.89
N GLU A 173 0.00 -11.16 14.09
CA GLU A 173 0.04 -12.62 14.20
C GLU A 173 1.32 -13.19 13.59
N THR A 174 1.81 -12.55 12.53
CA THR A 174 2.98 -13.03 11.78
C THR A 174 4.25 -12.22 12.04
N GLY A 175 4.11 -11.00 12.58
CA GLY A 175 5.22 -10.05 12.73
C GLY A 175 5.73 -9.49 11.39
N VAL A 176 4.99 -9.71 10.29
CA VAL A 176 5.41 -9.32 8.93
C VAL A 176 4.41 -8.33 8.32
N ASP A 177 4.92 -7.35 7.59
CA ASP A 177 4.09 -6.46 6.76
C ASP A 177 3.63 -7.24 5.52
N ASP A 178 2.32 -7.45 5.38
CA ASP A 178 1.72 -8.16 4.25
C ASP A 178 1.55 -7.27 3.00
N GLY A 179 1.96 -5.99 3.09
CA GLY A 179 1.84 -4.99 2.05
C GLY A 179 0.42 -4.44 1.88
N SER A 180 -0.50 -4.78 2.77
CA SER A 180 -1.86 -4.24 2.79
C SER A 180 -1.81 -2.74 3.07
N LEU A 181 -2.25 -1.95 2.09
CA LEU A 181 -2.26 -0.50 2.21
C LEU A 181 -3.61 0.01 2.71
N ILE A 182 -3.54 0.91 3.69
CA ILE A 182 -4.66 1.71 4.14
C ILE A 182 -4.45 3.15 3.67
N GLU A 183 -5.42 3.70 2.94
CA GLU A 183 -5.45 5.14 2.63
C GLU A 183 -5.86 5.90 3.89
N ILE A 184 -4.95 6.73 4.41
CA ILE A 184 -5.23 7.58 5.57
C ILE A 184 -6.11 8.76 5.13
N GLY A 185 -5.80 9.34 3.99
CA GLY A 185 -6.61 10.41 3.42
C GLY A 185 -5.86 11.25 2.40
N THR A 186 -6.63 12.12 1.74
CA THR A 186 -6.15 13.12 0.80
C THR A 186 -6.23 14.49 1.44
N VAL A 187 -5.12 15.22 1.50
CA VAL A 187 -5.11 16.63 1.93
C VAL A 187 -4.88 17.52 0.70
N GLN A 188 -5.68 18.58 0.61
CA GLN A 188 -5.68 19.52 -0.50
C GLN A 188 -5.10 20.85 -0.07
N ALA A 189 -4.35 21.47 -0.97
CA ALA A 189 -3.87 22.84 -1.01
C ALA A 189 -3.11 23.32 0.25
N GLY A 190 -1.81 23.60 0.09
CA GLY A 190 -1.02 24.27 1.11
C GLY A 190 0.45 23.86 1.07
N ARG A 191 1.33 24.78 1.50
CA ARG A 191 2.78 24.50 1.63
C ARG A 191 3.11 23.47 2.71
N LYS A 192 2.14 23.14 3.56
CA LYS A 192 2.22 22.21 4.68
C LYS A 192 0.91 21.43 4.74
N LEU A 193 1.02 20.11 4.58
CA LEU A 193 -0.10 19.18 4.68
C LEU A 193 0.14 18.28 5.89
N THR A 194 -0.86 18.13 6.75
CA THR A 194 -0.75 17.34 7.98
C THR A 194 -1.82 16.26 7.98
N TRP A 195 -1.42 15.03 8.27
CA TRP A 195 -2.32 13.94 8.66
C TRP A 195 -2.15 13.70 10.16
N ASP A 196 -3.18 14.02 10.93
CA ASP A 196 -3.25 13.66 12.34
C ASP A 196 -3.73 12.21 12.45
N LEU A 197 -2.78 11.30 12.64
CA LEU A 197 -3.04 9.86 12.65
C LEU A 197 -3.75 9.45 13.94
N GLU A 198 -3.48 10.14 15.05
CA GLU A 198 -4.12 9.88 16.33
C GLU A 198 -5.61 10.28 16.30
N GLU A 199 -5.93 11.47 15.78
CA GLU A 199 -7.32 11.90 15.58
C GLU A 199 -8.09 11.00 14.60
N LEU A 200 -7.39 10.43 13.60
CA LEU A 200 -7.96 9.47 12.65
C LEU A 200 -8.09 8.05 13.23
N GLY A 201 -7.71 7.83 14.49
CA GLY A 201 -7.83 6.54 15.16
C GLY A 201 -6.80 5.49 14.70
N VAL A 202 -5.70 5.92 14.07
CA VAL A 202 -4.60 5.04 13.68
C VAL A 202 -3.77 4.72 14.92
N THR A 203 -4.00 3.54 15.50
CA THR A 203 -3.36 3.11 16.74
C THR A 203 -2.18 2.16 16.56
N HIS A 204 -2.03 1.58 15.37
CA HIS A 204 -1.04 0.55 15.08
C HIS A 204 0.32 1.15 14.68
N ALA A 205 1.40 0.42 14.94
CA ALA A 205 2.74 0.79 14.52
C ALA A 205 2.86 0.72 12.98
N ILE A 206 3.21 1.84 12.36
CA ILE A 206 3.38 1.96 10.91
C ILE A 206 4.73 1.36 10.53
N ASN A 207 4.74 0.55 9.48
CA ASN A 207 5.97 -0.02 8.92
C ASN A 207 6.39 0.72 7.64
N THR A 208 5.46 0.92 6.71
CA THR A 208 5.72 1.61 5.44
C THR A 208 4.81 2.80 5.27
N ILE A 209 5.37 3.91 4.77
CA ILE A 209 4.64 5.09 4.30
C ILE A 209 4.75 5.15 2.78
N ARG A 210 3.62 5.35 2.10
CA ARG A 210 3.57 5.62 0.67
C ARG A 210 2.87 6.94 0.42
N LEU A 211 3.55 7.82 -0.29
CA LEU A 211 3.14 9.20 -0.46
C LEU A 211 2.96 9.50 -1.94
N THR A 212 1.82 10.09 -2.31
CA THR A 212 1.60 10.63 -3.65
C THR A 212 1.47 12.14 -3.52
N ALA A 213 2.33 12.92 -4.17
CA ALA A 213 2.26 14.37 -4.13
C ALA A 213 2.07 14.96 -5.54
N GLN A 214 1.30 16.05 -5.61
CA GLN A 214 1.20 16.92 -6.77
C GLN A 214 1.79 18.28 -6.40
N LEU A 215 2.92 18.61 -7.01
CA LEU A 215 3.56 19.92 -6.85
C LEU A 215 3.36 20.77 -8.12
N VAL A 216 3.18 22.06 -7.93
CA VAL A 216 3.01 23.10 -8.95
C VAL A 216 4.22 24.01 -8.94
N GLY A 217 4.90 24.15 -10.07
CA GLY A 217 6.13 24.93 -10.18
C GLY A 217 7.33 24.04 -10.49
N THR A 218 8.52 24.64 -10.43
CA THR A 218 9.78 23.96 -10.75
C THR A 218 10.51 23.44 -9.52
N ASP A 219 10.21 23.96 -8.34
CA ASP A 219 10.74 23.42 -7.09
C ASP A 219 10.00 22.11 -6.75
N ARG A 220 10.79 21.07 -6.52
CA ARG A 220 10.31 19.71 -6.21
C ARG A 220 10.80 19.24 -4.86
N HIS A 221 11.54 20.08 -4.13
CA HIS A 221 12.04 19.76 -2.80
C HIS A 221 10.88 19.62 -1.82
N VAL A 222 10.85 18.50 -1.10
CA VAL A 222 9.86 18.24 -0.07
C VAL A 222 10.56 17.80 1.22
N ALA A 223 9.97 18.21 2.34
CA ALA A 223 10.32 17.73 3.67
C ALA A 223 9.16 16.93 4.23
N ILE A 224 9.41 15.70 4.68
CA ILE A 224 8.46 14.90 5.44
C ILE A 224 8.92 14.80 6.89
N THR A 225 8.08 15.24 7.83
CA THR A 225 8.30 15.10 9.27
C THR A 225 7.36 14.04 9.83
N LEU A 226 7.92 13.04 10.47
CA LEU A 226 7.23 11.95 11.13
C LEU A 226 7.29 12.19 12.64
N ILE A 227 6.13 12.35 13.27
CA ILE A 227 6.02 12.70 14.68
C ILE A 227 5.55 11.45 15.45
N PRO A 228 6.39 10.83 16.27
CA PRO A 228 6.03 9.66 17.07
C PRO A 228 4.88 9.93 18.04
N ALA A 229 4.08 8.91 18.33
CA ALA A 229 3.09 8.96 19.40
C ALA A 229 3.79 8.92 20.76
N GLY A 230 3.41 9.80 21.68
CA GLY A 230 4.02 9.90 23.02
C GLY A 230 5.14 10.93 23.16
N ASP A 231 5.62 11.51 22.06
CA ASP A 231 6.53 12.66 22.11
C ASP A 231 5.73 13.94 22.42
N ASN A 232 5.83 14.39 23.67
CA ASN A 232 5.33 15.69 24.14
C ASN A 232 6.35 16.79 23.78
N ASN A 233 6.55 17.01 22.49
CA ASN A 233 7.30 18.17 22.00
C ASN A 233 6.36 19.36 21.81
#